data_AF-A0A7W0ZL47-F1
#
_entry.id   AF-A0A7W0ZL47-F1
#
_cell.length_a   1.000
_cell.length_b   1.000
_cell.length_c   1.000
_cell.angle_alpha   90.00
_cell.angle_beta   90.00
_cell.angle_gamma   90.00
#
_symmetry.space_group_name_H-M   'P 1'
#
loop_
_entity.id
_entity.type
_entity.pdbx_description
1 polymer ?
#
loop_
_entity_poly.entity_id
_entity_poly.type
_entity_poly.pdbx_seq_one_letter_code
_entity_poly.pdbx_strand_id
1 'polypeptide(L)' 'MKLKKLIRHLQQHGCEFLREGANHTIYINRAARRAAPVPRHKEINELLARKICRDLQVPEPREKTQ' A
#
# COMPACT_ATOMS: atom_id res chain seq x y z
N MET A 1 -6.97 2.84 -9.18
CA MET A 1 -5.65 3.54 -9.23
C MET A 1 -4.53 2.62 -9.73
N LYS A 2 -3.38 3.16 -10.18
CA LYS A 2 -2.21 2.33 -10.58
C LYS A 2 -1.43 1.82 -9.36
N LEU A 3 -0.97 0.57 -9.38
CA LEU A 3 -0.17 -0.04 -8.30
C LEU A 3 1.10 0.78 -7.99
N LYS A 4 1.80 1.26 -9.01
CA LYS A 4 2.99 2.11 -8.83
C LYS A 4 2.71 3.38 -8.01
N LYS A 5 1.50 3.96 -8.14
CA LYS A 5 1.07 5.13 -7.37
C LYS A 5 0.90 4.76 -5.89
N LEU A 6 0.30 3.60 -5.61
CA LEU A 6 0.14 3.11 -4.24
C LEU A 6 1.50 2.82 -3.61
N ILE A 7 2.40 2.10 -4.30
CA ILE A 7 3.74 1.78 -3.77
C ILE A 7 4.50 3.07 -3.42
N ARG A 8 4.49 4.08 -4.31
CA ARG A 8 5.14 5.36 -4.03
C ARG A 8 4.55 6.06 -2.81
N HIS A 9 3.22 6.03 -2.65
CA HIS A 9 2.54 6.57 -1.47
C HIS A 9 2.98 5.84 -0.20
N LEU A 10 2.97 4.50 -0.20
CA LEU A 10 3.40 3.68 0.92
C LEU A 10 4.86 4.01 1.32
N GLN A 11 5.77 4.07 0.35
CA GLN A 11 7.19 4.41 0.58
C GLN A 11 7.36 5.82 1.17
N GLN A 12 6.60 6.81 0.68
CA GLN A 12 6.62 8.17 1.23
C GLN A 12 6.16 8.24 2.70
N HIS A 13 5.31 7.31 3.11
CA HIS A 13 4.85 7.17 4.49
C HIS A 13 5.67 6.17 5.31
N GLY A 14 6.87 5.80 4.86
CA GLY A 14 7.79 4.95 5.61
C GLY A 14 7.44 3.46 5.60
N CYS A 15 6.58 3.02 4.68
CA CYS A 15 6.36 1.60 4.46
C CYS A 15 7.47 1.02 3.58
N GLU A 16 7.96 -0.15 3.97
CA GLU A 16 9.07 -0.83 3.30
C GLU A 16 8.61 -2.18 2.76
N PHE A 17 9.31 -2.67 1.74
CA PHE A 17 9.18 -4.05 1.31
C PHE A 17 9.65 -4.97 2.44
N LEU A 18 8.82 -5.95 2.82
CA LEU A 18 9.18 -6.96 3.81
C LEU A 18 9.60 -8.27 3.15
N ARG A 19 8.72 -8.84 2.31
CA ARG A 19 8.94 -10.12 1.62
C ARG A 19 7.97 -10.31 0.46
N GLU A 20 8.30 -11.19 -0.46
CA GLU A 20 7.33 -11.68 -1.45
C GLU A 20 6.53 -12.87 -0.90
N GLY A 21 5.23 -12.85 -1.17
CA GLY A 21 4.35 -14.01 -1.05
C GLY A 21 4.05 -14.59 -2.44
N ALA A 22 3.23 -15.64 -2.51
CA ALA A 22 2.95 -16.35 -3.76
C ALA A 22 2.37 -15.44 -4.87
N ASN A 23 1.39 -14.59 -4.54
CA ASN A 23 0.69 -13.71 -5.49
C ASN A 23 0.67 -12.22 -5.10
N HIS A 24 1.30 -11.88 -3.98
CA HIS A 24 1.31 -10.52 -3.43
C HIS A 24 2.66 -10.22 -2.79
N THR A 25 2.96 -8.95 -2.61
CA THR A 25 4.13 -8.47 -1.90
C THR A 25 3.71 -7.97 -0.53
N ILE A 26 4.40 -8.37 0.54
CA ILE A 26 4.12 -7.87 1.88
C ILE A 26 4.90 -6.57 2.09
N TYR A 27 4.19 -5.50 2.45
CA TYR A 27 4.78 -4.26 2.95
C TYR A 27 4.61 -4.18 4.45
N ILE A 28 5.57 -3.53 5.11
CA ILE A 28 5.56 -3.29 6.55
C ILE A 28 5.75 -1.80 6.83
N ASN A 29 4.95 -1.26 7.75
CA ASN A 29 5.22 -0.01 8.41
C ASN A 29 5.84 -0.34 9.78
N ARG A 30 7.16 -0.17 9.90
CA ARG A 30 7.88 -0.49 11.13
C ARG A 30 7.50 0.42 12.29
N ALA A 31 7.21 1.70 12.03
CA ALA A 31 6.80 2.65 13.05
C ALA A 31 5.46 2.23 13.69
N ALA A 32 4.52 1.74 12.87
CA ALA A 32 3.24 1.21 13.34
C ALA A 32 3.28 -0.27 13.76
N ARG A 33 4.39 -0.98 13.49
CA ARG A 33 4.51 -2.45 13.59
C ARG A 33 3.36 -3.20 12.90
N ARG A 34 2.95 -2.71 11.73
CA ARG A 34 1.87 -3.28 10.92
C ARG A 34 2.40 -3.76 9.58
N ALA A 35 1.86 -4.87 9.06
CA ALA A 35 2.18 -5.38 7.73
C ALA A 35 0.90 -5.67 6.96
N ALA A 36 0.93 -5.47 5.65
CA ALA A 36 -0.21 -5.71 4.76
C ALA A 36 0.24 -6.29 3.41
N PRO A 37 -0.55 -7.21 2.82
CA PRO A 37 -0.32 -7.72 1.48
C PRO A 37 -0.75 -6.70 0.42
N VAL A 38 0.11 -6.48 -0.57
CA VAL A 38 -0.12 -5.60 -1.72
C VAL A 38 -0.11 -6.46 -2.99
N PRO A 39 -1.18 -6.47 -3.81
CA PRO A 39 -1.22 -7.28 -5.02
C PRO A 39 -0.20 -6.78 -6.06
N ARG A 40 0.27 -7.68 -6.95
CA ARG A 40 1.27 -7.36 -7.98
C ARG A 40 0.70 -6.92 -9.33
N HIS A 41 -0.61 -6.96 -9.51
CA HIS A 41 -1.24 -6.52 -10.77
C HIS A 41 -1.16 -5.00 -10.94
N LYS A 42 -1.18 -4.52 -12.19
CA LYS A 42 -0.94 -3.10 -12.53
C LYS A 42 -2.03 -2.15 -12.00
N GLU A 43 -3.27 -2.63 -11.90
CA GLU A 43 -4.46 -1.86 -11.57
C GLU A 43 -5.07 -2.32 -10.25
N ILE A 44 -5.18 -1.43 -9.27
CA ILE A 44 -5.74 -1.75 -7.97
C ILE A 44 -7.01 -0.91 -7.72
N ASN A 45 -8.05 -1.56 -7.21
CA ASN A 45 -9.28 -0.88 -6.79
C ASN A 45 -8.96 0.12 -5.66
N GLU A 46 -9.61 1.28 -5.68
CA GLU A 46 -9.37 2.36 -4.72
C GLU A 46 -9.80 1.97 -3.30
N LEU A 47 -10.88 1.20 -3.16
CA LEU A 47 -11.30 0.64 -1.87
C LEU A 47 -10.22 -0.28 -1.29
N LEU A 48 -9.60 -1.10 -2.13
CA LEU A 48 -8.50 -1.99 -1.71
C LEU A 48 -7.26 -1.18 -1.33
N ALA A 49 -6.91 -0.16 -2.11
CA ALA A 49 -5.79 0.72 -1.79
C ALA A 49 -5.99 1.47 -0.46
N ARG A 50 -7.20 2.00 -0.23
CA ARG A 50 -7.59 2.64 1.04
C ARG A 50 -7.51 1.64 2.20
N LYS A 51 -8.03 0.41 2.03
CA LYS A 51 -7.92 -0.64 3.03
C LYS A 51 -6.46 -0.96 3.38
N ILE A 52 -5.60 -1.15 2.39
CA ILE A 52 -4.16 -1.41 2.59
C ILE A 52 -3.51 -0.26 3.39
N CYS A 53 -3.85 0.99 3.06
CA CYS A 53 -3.31 2.15 3.79
C CYS A 53 -3.77 2.16 5.25
N ARG A 54 -5.04 1.88 5.52
CA ARG A 54 -5.56 1.75 6.89
C ARG A 54 -4.90 0.60 7.66
N ASP A 55 -4.72 -0.56 7.03
CA ASP A 55 -4.05 -1.73 7.63
C ASP A 55 -2.59 -1.40 8.01
N LEU A 56 -1.91 -0.57 7.22
CA LEU A 56 -0.55 -0.08 7.47
C LEU A 56 -0.49 1.18 8.34
N GLN A 57 -1.63 1.69 8.82
CA GLN A 57 -1.75 2.96 9.55
C GLN A 57 -1.09 4.15 8.84
N VAL A 58 -1.24 4.22 7.52
CA VAL A 58 -0.83 5.38 6.71
C VAL A 58 -2.06 6.10 6.18
N PRO A 59 -1.98 7.42 5.97
CA PRO A 59 -3.11 8.18 5.43
C PRO A 59 -3.55 7.63 4.08
N GLU A 60 -4.83 7.75 3.78
CA GLU A 60 -5.38 7.26 2.51
C GLU A 60 -4.81 8.06 1.33
N PRO A 61 -4.60 7.41 0.17
CA PRO A 61 -4.12 8.10 -1.02
C PRO A 61 -5.23 9.04 -1.47
N ARG A 62 -4.99 10.36 -1.37
CA ARG A 62 -5.95 11.37 -1.84
C ARG A 62 -6.14 11.18 -3.35
N GLU A 63 -7.36 10.92 -3.77
CA GLU A 63 -7.75 11.23 -5.13
C GLU A 63 -7.65 12.76 -5.25
N LYS A 64 -6.95 13.23 -6.28
CA LYS A 64 -7.02 14.66 -6.58
C LYS A 64 -8.45 14.88 -7.02
N THR A 65 -9.32 15.29 -6.10
CA THR A 65 -10.57 15.96 -6.44
C THR A 65 -10.13 17.18 -7.24
N GLN A 66 -10.39 17.12 -8.54
CA GLN A 66 -10.23 18.24 -9.45
C GLN A 66 -11.35 19.24 -9.17
#